data_AF-A0A2V6HU37-F1
#
_entry.id   AF-A0A2V6HU37-F1
#
_cell.length_a   1.000
_cell.length_b   1.000
_cell.length_c   1.000
_cell.angle_alpha   90.00
_cell.angle_beta   90.00
_cell.angle_gamma   90.00
#
_symmetry.space_group_name_H-M   'P 1'
#
loop_
_entity.id
_entity.type
_entity.pdbx_description
1 polymer ?
#
loop_
_entity_poly.entity_id
_entity_poly.type
_entity_poly.pdbx_seq_one_letter_code
_entity_poly.pdbx_strand_id
1 'polypeptide(L)'
;MALLQNETRRALAELVQRNRERGVTDEMLKEKEKELIDGAAGLAATRLKTNFILHRIAERENIQVKKEDVDLRIKQESARYDISPEKMRKELQQKDALDDVADQILLGKTLDFLKANVSIEPAEESTVKEEKP
;
A
#
# COMPACT_ATOMS: atom_id res chain seq x y z
N MET A 1 -12.38 -10.33 -13.12
CA MET A 1 -11.08 -10.98 -12.85
C MET A 1 -9.86 -10.07 -13.06
N ALA A 2 -9.93 -9.02 -13.90
CA ALA A 2 -8.77 -8.16 -14.20
C ALA A 2 -8.15 -7.44 -12.97
N LEU A 3 -8.98 -6.96 -12.02
CA LEU A 3 -8.48 -6.28 -10.81
C LEU A 3 -7.63 -7.20 -9.93
N LEU A 4 -8.12 -8.41 -9.64
CA LEU A 4 -7.37 -9.39 -8.85
C LEU A 4 -6.06 -9.77 -9.54
N GLN A 5 -6.09 -10.01 -10.86
CA GLN A 5 -4.88 -10.34 -11.61
C GLN A 5 -3.85 -9.20 -11.59
N ASN A 6 -4.29 -7.96 -11.74
CA ASN A 6 -3.40 -6.79 -11.67
C ASN A 6 -2.79 -6.64 -10.28
N GLU A 7 -3.60 -6.79 -9.22
CA GLU A 7 -3.10 -6.71 -7.85
C GLU A 7 -2.16 -7.87 -7.52
N THR A 8 -2.44 -9.09 -8.00
CA THR A 8 -1.53 -10.24 -7.86
C THR A 8 -0.18 -9.95 -8.53
N ARG A 9 -0.16 -9.37 -9.73
CA ARG A 9 1.09 -9.01 -10.42
C ARG A 9 1.89 -7.95 -9.65
N ARG A 10 1.21 -6.92 -9.11
CA ARG A 10 1.84 -5.91 -8.26
C ARG A 10 2.43 -6.53 -6.99
N ALA A 11 1.64 -7.33 -6.27
CA ALA A 11 2.07 -8.03 -5.07
C ALA A 11 3.24 -8.99 -5.33
N LEU A 12 3.25 -9.68 -6.48
CA LEU A 12 4.34 -10.57 -6.88
C LEU A 12 5.63 -9.79 -7.15
N ALA A 13 5.56 -8.68 -7.89
CA ALA A 13 6.73 -7.84 -8.17
C ALA A 13 7.35 -7.30 -6.87
N GLU A 14 6.53 -6.83 -5.93
CA GLU A 14 6.99 -6.41 -4.61
C GLU A 14 7.63 -7.56 -3.83
N LEU A 15 7.02 -8.75 -3.84
CA LEU A 15 7.51 -9.91 -3.12
C LEU A 15 8.87 -10.38 -3.68
N VAL A 16 9.02 -10.43 -5.00
CA VAL A 16 10.28 -10.73 -5.67
C VAL A 16 11.35 -9.70 -5.30
N GLN A 17 11.02 -8.41 -5.39
CA GLN A 17 11.95 -7.33 -5.05
C GLN A 17 12.44 -7.43 -3.60
N ARG A 18 11.53 -7.65 -2.63
CA ARG A 18 11.91 -7.84 -1.21
C ARG A 18 12.80 -9.06 -0.99
N ASN A 19 12.59 -10.14 -1.73
CA ASN A 19 13.44 -11.33 -1.61
C ASN A 19 14.83 -11.07 -2.20
N ARG A 20 14.93 -10.36 -3.33
CA ARG A 20 16.22 -9.93 -3.90
C ARG A 20 16.99 -9.03 -2.95
N GLU A 21 16.32 -8.08 -2.30
CA GLU A 21 16.92 -7.22 -1.27
C GLU A 21 17.46 -8.01 -0.07
N ARG A 22 16.93 -9.22 0.18
CA ARG A 22 17.41 -10.17 1.21
C ARG A 22 18.50 -11.12 0.70
N GLY A 23 18.94 -10.99 -0.55
CA GLY A 23 19.98 -11.81 -1.15
C GLY A 23 19.51 -13.13 -1.76
N VAL A 24 18.20 -13.34 -1.95
CA VAL A 24 17.66 -14.53 -2.62
C VAL A 24 17.98 -14.45 -4.12
N THR A 25 18.54 -15.52 -4.69
CA THR A 25 18.92 -15.57 -6.11
C THR A 25 17.72 -15.81 -7.02
N ASP A 26 17.85 -15.46 -8.30
CA ASP A 26 16.78 -15.67 -9.30
C ASP A 26 16.48 -17.17 -9.51
N GLU A 27 17.47 -18.06 -9.36
CA GLU A 27 17.27 -19.52 -9.42
C GLU A 27 16.35 -19.99 -8.28
N MET A 28 16.64 -19.57 -7.04
CA MET A 28 15.81 -19.92 -5.88
C MET A 28 14.39 -19.36 -6.00
N LEU A 29 14.24 -18.14 -6.53
CA LEU A 29 12.93 -17.55 -6.81
C LEU A 29 12.14 -18.37 -7.84
N LYS A 30 12.83 -18.86 -8.87
CA LYS A 30 12.22 -19.69 -9.92
C LYS A 30 11.80 -21.06 -9.39
N GLU A 31 12.61 -21.68 -8.54
CA GLU A 31 12.24 -22.93 -7.84
C GLU A 31 10.98 -22.75 -6.97
N LYS A 32 10.78 -21.55 -6.44
CA LYS A 32 9.66 -21.18 -5.57
C LYS A 32 8.54 -20.40 -6.28
N GLU A 33 8.55 -20.35 -7.61
CA GLU A 33 7.66 -19.50 -8.41
C GLU A 33 6.18 -19.69 -8.03
N LYS A 34 5.72 -20.94 -7.94
CA LYS A 34 4.33 -21.24 -7.58
C LYS A 34 3.96 -20.71 -6.19
N GLU A 35 4.81 -20.93 -5.19
CA GLU A 35 4.60 -20.44 -3.81
C GLU A 35 4.54 -18.90 -3.77
N LEU A 36 5.40 -18.23 -4.54
CA LEU A 36 5.41 -16.78 -4.66
C LEU A 36 4.12 -16.25 -5.32
N ILE A 37 3.65 -16.90 -6.38
CA ILE A 37 2.40 -16.54 -7.07
C ILE A 37 1.20 -16.74 -6.14
N ASP A 38 1.11 -17.90 -5.47
CA ASP A 38 0.00 -18.22 -4.57
C ASP A 38 -0.02 -17.25 -3.36
N GLY A 39 1.15 -16.95 -2.78
CA GLY A 39 1.29 -15.95 -1.73
C GLY A 39 0.90 -14.54 -2.19
N ALA A 40 1.33 -14.13 -3.39
CA ALA A 40 0.95 -12.86 -3.99
C ALA A 40 -0.57 -12.77 -4.25
N ALA A 41 -1.19 -13.85 -4.71
CA ALA A 41 -2.63 -13.90 -4.95
C ALA A 41 -3.44 -13.78 -3.65
N GLY A 42 -3.01 -14.46 -2.57
CA GLY A 42 -3.63 -14.33 -1.25
C GLY A 42 -3.51 -12.91 -0.69
N LEU A 43 -2.33 -12.28 -0.83
CA LEU A 43 -2.11 -10.90 -0.44
C LEU A 43 -3.00 -9.93 -1.25
N ALA A 44 -3.06 -10.13 -2.57
CA ALA A 44 -3.86 -9.31 -3.48
C ALA A 44 -5.35 -9.37 -3.16
N ALA A 45 -5.89 -10.55 -2.90
CA ALA A 45 -7.28 -10.72 -2.49
C ALA A 45 -7.57 -9.98 -1.17
N THR A 46 -6.66 -10.06 -0.20
CA THR A 46 -6.78 -9.37 1.09
C THR A 46 -6.73 -7.85 0.93
N ARG A 47 -5.80 -7.34 0.11
CA ARG A 47 -5.68 -5.90 -0.19
C ARG A 47 -6.94 -5.36 -0.87
N LEU A 48 -7.44 -6.04 -1.91
CA LEU A 48 -8.66 -5.62 -2.60
C LEU A 48 -9.86 -5.60 -1.65
N LYS A 49 -10.04 -6.64 -0.83
CA LYS A 49 -11.10 -6.67 0.18
C LYS A 49 -10.99 -5.49 1.14
N THR A 50 -9.79 -5.21 1.62
CA THR A 50 -9.52 -4.09 2.54
C THR A 50 -9.84 -2.76 1.88
N ASN A 51 -9.37 -2.52 0.67
CA ASN A 51 -9.64 -1.29 -0.07
C ASN A 51 -11.14 -1.10 -0.31
N PHE A 52 -11.87 -2.14 -0.72
CA PHE A 52 -13.33 -2.05 -0.88
C PHE A 52 -14.06 -1.69 0.41
N ILE A 53 -13.63 -2.25 1.55
CA ILE A 53 -14.20 -1.89 2.86
C ILE A 53 -13.91 -0.42 3.17
N LEU A 54 -12.67 0.03 2.98
CA LEU A 54 -12.28 1.42 3.23
C LEU A 54 -13.02 2.39 2.30
N HIS A 55 -13.18 2.10 1.00
CA HIS A 55 -14.00 2.93 0.12
C HIS A 55 -15.44 3.02 0.62
N ARG A 56 -16.02 1.90 1.06
CA ARG A 56 -17.40 1.92 1.55
C ARG A 56 -17.56 2.74 2.83
N ILE A 57 -16.54 2.76 3.69
CA ILE A 57 -16.49 3.62 4.87
C ILE A 57 -16.33 5.08 4.44
N ALA A 58 -15.41 5.38 3.53
CA ALA A 58 -15.19 6.73 3.01
C ALA A 58 -16.48 7.33 2.44
N GLU A 59 -17.23 6.57 1.66
CA GLU A 59 -18.54 6.95 1.13
C GLU A 59 -19.55 7.25 2.24
N ARG A 60 -19.66 6.34 3.23
CA ARG A 60 -20.65 6.45 4.32
C ARG A 60 -20.37 7.63 5.24
N GLU A 61 -19.11 7.89 5.52
CA GLU A 61 -18.64 8.95 6.41
C GLU A 61 -18.35 10.26 5.66
N ASN A 62 -18.64 10.31 4.34
CA ASN A 62 -18.41 11.44 3.46
C ASN A 62 -16.97 12.00 3.53
N ILE A 63 -16.00 11.09 3.55
CA ILE A 63 -14.57 11.42 3.51
C ILE A 63 -14.22 11.76 2.05
N GLN A 64 -13.60 12.92 1.85
CA GLN A 64 -13.29 13.44 0.52
C GLN A 64 -11.83 13.82 0.38
N VAL A 65 -11.32 13.65 -0.84
CA VAL A 65 -10.03 14.17 -1.27
C VAL A 65 -10.27 15.55 -1.86
N LYS A 66 -9.58 16.54 -1.30
CA LYS A 66 -9.57 17.91 -1.82
C LYS A 66 -8.35 18.11 -2.69
N LYS A 67 -8.39 19.14 -3.52
CA LYS A 67 -7.27 19.48 -4.40
C LYS A 67 -5.98 19.73 -3.61
N GLU A 68 -6.10 20.36 -2.44
CA GLU A 68 -4.97 20.68 -1.58
C GLU A 68 -4.26 19.42 -1.05
N ASP A 69 -4.98 18.32 -0.86
CA ASP A 69 -4.38 17.05 -0.44
C ASP A 69 -3.48 16.47 -1.53
N VAL A 70 -3.96 16.51 -2.78
CA VAL A 70 -3.20 16.05 -3.96
C VAL A 70 -1.99 16.96 -4.17
N ASP A 71 -2.17 18.28 -4.05
CA ASP A 71 -1.10 19.26 -4.18
C ASP A 71 -0.02 19.04 -3.11
N LEU A 72 -0.42 18.77 -1.86
CA LEU A 72 0.49 18.43 -0.77
C LEU A 72 1.26 17.14 -1.04
N ARG A 73 0.57 16.08 -1.49
CA ARG A 73 1.22 14.81 -1.85
C ARG A 73 2.23 14.99 -2.97
N ILE A 74 1.88 15.74 -4.02
CA ILE A 74 2.79 16.02 -5.14
C ILE A 74 4.04 16.75 -4.64
N LYS A 75 3.88 17.74 -3.75
CA LYS A 75 5.03 18.47 -3.16
C LYS A 75 5.93 17.55 -2.32
N GLN A 76 5.34 16.63 -1.56
CA GLN A 76 6.10 15.66 -0.75
C GLN A 76 6.90 14.70 -1.63
N GLU A 77 6.25 14.12 -2.65
CA GLU A 77 6.93 13.21 -3.59
C GLU A 77 7.98 13.95 -4.41
N SER A 78 7.69 15.16 -4.89
CA SER A 78 8.66 15.93 -5.69
C SER A 78 9.94 16.23 -4.89
N ALA A 79 9.82 16.55 -3.61
CA ALA A 79 10.97 16.72 -2.72
C ALA A 79 11.75 15.40 -2.53
N ARG A 80 11.05 14.27 -2.41
CA ARG A 80 11.69 12.95 -2.27
C ARG A 80 12.47 12.53 -3.52
N TYR A 81 12.00 12.89 -4.70
CA TYR A 81 12.63 12.57 -5.99
C TYR A 81 13.54 13.69 -6.53
N ASP A 82 13.73 14.78 -5.78
CA ASP A 82 14.52 15.95 -6.17
C ASP A 82 14.10 16.55 -7.53
N ILE A 83 12.80 16.73 -7.72
CA ILE A 83 12.22 17.40 -8.90
C ILE A 83 11.22 18.48 -8.49
N SER A 84 10.90 19.39 -9.41
CA SER A 84 9.87 20.41 -9.14
C SER A 84 8.47 19.78 -9.02
N PRO A 85 7.56 20.34 -8.19
CA PRO A 85 6.18 19.89 -8.08
C PRO A 85 5.43 19.87 -9.43
N GLU A 86 5.72 20.83 -10.31
CA GLU A 86 5.13 20.94 -11.65
C GLU A 86 5.58 19.78 -12.55
N LYS A 87 6.87 19.42 -12.49
CA LYS A 87 7.40 18.27 -13.23
C LYS A 87 6.77 16.97 -12.70
N MET A 88 6.72 16.80 -11.38
CA MET A 88 6.08 15.64 -10.75
C MET A 88 4.61 15.51 -11.18
N ARG A 89 3.84 16.60 -11.12
CA ARG A 89 2.44 16.60 -11.57
C ARG A 89 2.32 16.16 -13.03
N LYS A 90 3.16 16.71 -13.91
CA LYS A 90 3.13 16.37 -15.34
C LYS A 90 3.45 14.90 -15.56
N GLU A 91 4.43 14.34 -14.84
CA GLU A 91 4.76 12.91 -14.93
C GLU A 91 3.60 12.02 -14.45
N LEU A 92 2.92 12.39 -13.37
CA LEU A 92 1.74 11.66 -12.88
C LEU A 92 0.57 11.74 -13.88
N GLN A 93 0.35 12.90 -14.51
CA GLN A 93 -0.66 13.07 -15.56
C GLN A 93 -0.34 12.22 -16.79
N GLN A 94 0.91 12.21 -17.25
CA GLN A 94 1.33 11.40 -18.39
C GLN A 94 1.19 9.89 -18.17
N LYS A 95 1.17 9.47 -16.90
CA LYS A 95 1.00 8.07 -16.49
C LYS A 95 -0.44 7.74 -16.08
N ASP A 96 -1.38 8.67 -16.25
CA ASP A 96 -2.76 8.56 -15.74
C ASP A 96 -2.84 8.16 -14.26
N ALA A 97 -1.87 8.62 -13.46
CA ALA A 97 -1.66 8.19 -12.08
C ALA A 97 -2.21 9.19 -11.03
N LEU A 98 -2.82 10.30 -11.46
CA LEU A 98 -3.40 11.27 -10.53
C LEU A 98 -4.59 10.69 -9.76
N ASP A 99 -5.41 9.87 -10.41
CA ASP A 99 -6.55 9.21 -9.78
C ASP A 99 -6.06 8.17 -8.76
N ASP A 100 -5.03 7.39 -9.08
CA ASP A 100 -4.38 6.47 -8.14
C ASP A 100 -3.83 7.21 -6.91
N VAL A 101 -3.26 8.42 -7.09
CA VAL A 101 -2.79 9.26 -5.98
C VAL A 101 -3.95 9.74 -5.12
N ALA A 102 -5.04 10.21 -5.73
CA ALA A 102 -6.23 10.62 -5.01
C ALA A 102 -6.82 9.44 -4.22
N ASP A 103 -6.90 8.26 -4.83
CA ASP A 103 -7.40 7.03 -4.20
C ASP A 103 -6.58 6.64 -2.97
N GLN A 104 -5.24 6.66 -3.08
CA GLN A 104 -4.36 6.41 -1.94
C GLN A 104 -4.54 7.44 -0.80
N ILE A 105 -4.79 8.70 -1.13
CA ILE A 105 -5.09 9.73 -0.12
C ILE A 105 -6.43 9.43 0.56
N LEU A 106 -7.46 9.06 -0.20
CA LEU A 106 -8.78 8.72 0.34
C LEU A 106 -8.69 7.55 1.33
N LEU A 107 -7.99 6.48 0.95
CA LEU A 107 -7.78 5.31 1.79
C LEU A 107 -7.00 5.66 3.06
N GLY A 108 -5.95 6.48 2.95
CA GLY A 108 -5.19 6.98 4.09
C GLY A 108 -6.03 7.78 5.08
N LYS A 109 -6.81 8.75 4.58
CA LYS A 109 -7.74 9.54 5.40
C LYS A 109 -8.79 8.68 6.08
N THR A 110 -9.29 7.66 5.39
CA THR A 110 -10.27 6.73 5.96
C THR A 110 -9.66 5.92 7.09
N LEU A 111 -8.42 5.46 6.92
CA LEU A 111 -7.70 4.77 7.98
C LEU A 111 -7.45 5.69 9.19
N ASP A 112 -7.09 6.95 8.97
CA ASP A 112 -6.90 7.93 10.04
C ASP A 112 -8.21 8.25 10.78
N PHE A 113 -9.33 8.34 10.06
CA PHE A 113 -10.66 8.43 10.66
C PHE A 113 -10.95 7.22 11.57
N LEU A 114 -10.67 5.99 11.11
CA LEU A 114 -10.88 4.79 11.93
C LEU A 114 -10.02 4.78 13.19
N LYS A 115 -8.73 5.17 13.07
CA LYS A 115 -7.83 5.29 14.22
C LYS A 115 -8.31 6.30 15.25
N ALA A 116 -8.89 7.41 14.81
CA ALA A 116 -9.43 8.44 15.72
C ALA A 116 -10.70 7.98 16.46
N ASN A 117 -11.37 6.94 15.98
CA ASN A 117 -12.65 6.46 16.51
C ASN A 117 -12.59 5.07 17.15
N VAL A 118 -11.40 4.47 17.28
CA VAL A 118 -11.21 3.17 17.93
C VAL A 118 -10.70 3.35 19.35
N SER A 119 -11.19 2.51 20.27
CA SER A 119 -10.62 2.39 21.62
C SER A 119 -9.41 1.46 21.56
N ILE A 120 -8.26 1.93 22.05
CA ILE A 120 -7.03 1.14 22.11
C ILE A 120 -6.85 0.70 23.55
N GLU A 121 -6.92 -0.62 23.78
CA GLU A 121 -6.48 -1.20 25.05
C GLU A 121 -4.97 -1.45 24.97
N PRO A 122 -4.17 -0.98 25.93
CA PRO A 122 -2.76 -1.31 25.97
C PRO A 122 -2.61 -2.82 26.19
N ALA A 123 -1.97 -3.49 25.22
CA ALA A 123 -1.57 -4.88 25.40
C ALA A 123 -0.52 -4.94 26.51
N GLU A 124 -0.76 -5.74 27.55
CA GLU A 124 0.30 -6.11 28.49
C GLU A 124 1.42 -6.76 27.69
N GLU A 125 2.62 -6.14 27.71
CA GLU A 125 3.82 -6.78 27.18
C GLU A 125 4.04 -8.08 27.93
N SER A 126 3.72 -9.21 27.28
CA SER A 126 4.15 -10.52 27.72
C SER A 126 5.66 -10.52 27.84
N THR A 127 6.17 -10.30 29.04
CA THR A 127 7.57 -10.51 29.39
C THR A 127 7.88 -11.99 29.21
N VAL A 128 8.24 -12.38 27.98
CA VAL A 128 8.91 -13.66 27.75
C VAL A 128 10.25 -13.53 28.44
N LYS A 129 10.32 -14.02 29.68
CA LYS A 129 11.57 -14.20 30.41
C LYS A 129 12.49 -15.04 29.51
N GLU A 130 13.59 -14.44 29.07
CA GLU A 130 14.72 -15.17 28.51
C GLU A 130 15.25 -16.12 29.59
N GLU A 131 14.82 -17.38 29.55
CA GLU A 131 15.58 -18.46 30.17
C GLU A 131 16.80 -18.71 29.28
N LYS A 132 17.93 -18.12 29.68
CA LYS A 132 19.22 -18.34 29.04
C LYS A 132 19.71 -19.77 29.35
N PRO A 133 20.29 -20.50 28.38
CA PRO A 133 20.80 -21.86 28.57
C PRO A 133 21.99 -21.94 29.53
#